data_AF-A0A9D0W2L4-F1
#
_entry.id   AF-A0A9D0W2L4-F1
#
_cell.length_a   1.000
_cell.length_b   1.000
_cell.length_c   1.000
_cell.angle_alpha   90.00
_cell.angle_beta   90.00
_cell.angle_gamma   90.00
#
_symmetry.space_group_name_H-M   'P 1'
#
loop_
_entity.id
_entity.type
_entity.pdbx_description
1 polymer ?
#
loop_
_entity_poly.entity_id
_entity_poly.type
_entity_poly.pdbx_seq_one_letter_code
_entity_poly.pdbx_strand_id
1 'polypeptide(L)'
;GNVVHLYERDCSIQRRHQKLIEIAPSPQLSDAQRERIGAYAVRAAQAVGYRNAGTVEFLMDENDEFYFMEMNTRLQVEHTVSEAITGIDIVQEQFHIANGEPLRFAQSDIERRGYAMEFRINAEDPKNDFLPSFGRITRYFAPGGPGVRIDAAIYTGYTIPPYYDSMCAKLTVWALGWEELLNRAARALNDMGVYGVKTTIPYYLEVLRVEDFRRGRFDTGFVEQHPELVQYRTSRPTRELAAVIAAAIAANTGF
;
A
#
# COMPACT_ATOMS: atom_id res chain seq x y z
N GLY A 1 -2.17 28.63 14.32
CA GLY A 1 -1.98 27.32 14.95
C GLY A 1 -3.21 26.48 14.76
N ASN A 2 -3.42 26.00 13.53
CA ASN A 2 -4.46 25.03 13.23
C ASN A 2 -3.73 23.71 12.95
N VAL A 3 -3.95 22.71 13.80
CA VAL A 3 -3.42 21.35 13.63
C VAL A 3 -4.64 20.45 13.57
N VAL A 4 -4.72 19.62 12.55
CA VAL A 4 -5.81 18.66 12.32
C VAL A 4 -5.20 17.30 11.98
N HIS A 5 -5.96 16.22 12.17
CA HIS A 5 -5.58 14.88 11.75
C HIS A 5 -6.51 14.39 10.63
N LEU A 6 -5.96 13.59 9.71
CA LEU A 6 -6.66 12.97 8.59
C LEU A 6 -6.96 11.50 8.88
N TYR A 7 -7.45 11.24 10.08
CA TYR A 7 -7.60 9.91 10.67
C TYR A 7 -6.27 9.12 10.76
N GLU A 8 -6.35 7.87 11.17
CA GLU A 8 -5.23 6.95 11.32
C GLU A 8 -5.04 6.06 10.08
N ARG A 9 -3.86 5.44 10.02
CA ARG A 9 -3.55 4.36 9.07
C ARG A 9 -3.05 3.15 9.85
N ASP A 10 -3.52 1.96 9.48
CA ASP A 10 -3.00 0.70 9.97
C ASP A 10 -1.87 0.22 9.06
N CYS A 11 -0.68 0.08 9.62
CA CYS A 11 0.54 -0.33 8.92
C CYS A 11 1.09 -1.65 9.47
N SER A 12 0.24 -2.44 10.14
CA SER A 12 0.66 -3.66 10.85
C SER A 12 1.16 -4.75 9.92
N ILE A 13 0.71 -4.77 8.65
CA ILE A 13 1.22 -5.73 7.66
C ILE A 13 2.60 -5.28 7.15
N GLN A 14 3.63 -5.87 7.74
CA GLN A 14 5.02 -5.57 7.44
C GLN A 14 5.90 -6.82 7.47
N ARG A 15 7.08 -6.73 6.87
CA ARG A 15 8.13 -7.77 6.93
C ARG A 15 9.45 -7.13 7.31
N ARG A 16 10.13 -7.62 8.35
CA ARG A 16 11.44 -7.09 8.80
C ARG A 16 11.44 -5.56 8.91
N HIS A 17 10.39 -5.01 9.54
CA HIS A 17 10.15 -3.56 9.71
C HIS A 17 9.89 -2.76 8.42
N GLN A 18 9.67 -3.44 7.28
CA GLN A 18 9.25 -2.82 6.03
C GLN A 18 7.75 -3.00 5.85
N LYS A 19 7.00 -1.88 5.92
CA LYS A 19 5.56 -1.85 5.63
C LYS A 19 5.30 -2.39 4.22
N LEU A 20 4.26 -3.22 4.09
CA LEU A 20 3.90 -3.91 2.85
C LEU A 20 2.51 -3.54 2.35
N ILE A 21 1.55 -3.45 3.27
CA ILE A 21 0.15 -3.06 3.01
C ILE A 21 -0.25 -2.05 4.09
N GLU A 22 -0.83 -0.94 3.65
CA GLU A 22 -1.28 0.13 4.53
C GLU A 22 -2.77 0.38 4.30
N ILE A 23 -3.54 0.57 5.39
CA ILE A 23 -5.00 0.62 5.33
C ILE A 23 -5.49 1.87 6.07
N ALA A 24 -6.48 2.57 5.51
CA ALA A 24 -7.14 3.69 6.18
C ALA A 24 -8.67 3.60 6.03
N PRO A 25 -9.47 3.81 7.09
CA PRO A 25 -9.05 3.75 8.50
C PRO A 25 -8.66 2.30 8.87
N SER A 26 -8.13 2.09 10.07
CA SER A 26 -7.88 0.73 10.57
C SER A 26 -9.21 -0.04 10.68
N PRO A 27 -9.30 -1.28 10.16
CA PRO A 27 -10.47 -2.14 10.39
C PRO A 27 -10.55 -2.63 11.84
N GLN A 28 -9.50 -2.42 12.63
CA GLN A 28 -9.34 -2.95 13.99
C GLN A 28 -9.77 -1.96 15.08
N LEU A 29 -9.84 -0.66 14.77
CA LEU A 29 -10.15 0.38 15.75
C LEU A 29 -11.62 0.80 15.75
N SER A 30 -12.19 0.87 16.95
CA SER A 30 -13.45 1.57 17.22
C SER A 30 -13.33 3.08 16.97
N ASP A 31 -14.48 3.75 16.79
CA ASP A 31 -14.49 5.21 16.60
C ASP A 31 -13.96 5.96 17.84
N ALA A 32 -14.18 5.44 19.05
CA ALA A 32 -13.62 6.02 20.28
C ALA A 32 -12.08 5.94 20.32
N GLN A 33 -11.50 4.80 19.93
CA GLN A 33 -10.04 4.64 19.82
C GLN A 33 -9.46 5.59 18.77
N ARG A 34 -10.16 5.74 17.64
CA ARG A 34 -9.80 6.63 16.54
C ARG A 34 -9.80 8.11 16.93
N GLU A 35 -10.81 8.55 17.68
CA GLU A 35 -10.83 9.90 18.27
C GLU A 35 -9.68 10.09 19.26
N ARG A 36 -9.42 9.10 20.11
CA ARG A 36 -8.35 9.14 21.12
C ARG A 36 -6.96 9.26 20.48
N ILE A 37 -6.64 8.41 19.50
CA ILE A 37 -5.32 8.43 18.83
C ILE A 37 -5.14 9.70 17.98
N GLY A 38 -6.21 10.18 17.32
CA GLY A 38 -6.21 11.44 16.59
C GLY A 38 -5.90 12.63 17.50
N ALA A 39 -6.55 12.69 18.67
CA ALA A 39 -6.29 13.72 19.68
C ALA A 39 -4.85 13.65 20.23
N TYR A 40 -4.29 12.46 20.45
CA TYR A 40 -2.90 12.30 20.86
C TYR A 40 -1.92 12.83 19.79
N ALA A 41 -2.15 12.50 18.51
CA ALA A 41 -1.33 12.99 17.41
C ALA A 41 -1.36 14.52 17.29
N VAL A 42 -2.56 15.13 17.38
CA VAL A 42 -2.72 16.60 17.36
C VAL A 42 -2.00 17.26 18.53
N ARG A 43 -2.14 16.71 19.75
CA ARG A 43 -1.46 17.22 20.94
C ARG A 43 0.06 17.14 20.81
N ALA A 44 0.59 16.03 20.30
CA ALA A 44 2.02 15.86 20.08
C ALA A 44 2.57 16.90 19.08
N ALA A 45 1.87 17.08 17.95
CA ALA A 45 2.25 18.08 16.95
C ALA A 45 2.19 19.52 17.49
N GLN A 46 1.16 19.85 18.27
CA GLN A 46 1.04 21.17 18.91
C GLN A 46 2.16 21.42 19.93
N ALA A 47 2.52 20.41 20.74
CA ALA A 47 3.55 20.53 21.77
C ALA A 47 4.92 20.91 21.20
N VAL A 48 5.23 20.49 19.97
CA VAL A 48 6.49 20.80 19.29
C VAL A 48 6.38 21.96 18.29
N GLY A 49 5.24 22.66 18.25
CA GLY A 49 5.01 23.75 17.30
C GLY A 49 5.09 23.30 15.84
N TYR A 50 4.67 22.06 15.56
CA TYR A 50 4.83 21.44 14.25
C TYR A 50 4.08 22.20 13.15
N ARG A 51 4.66 22.20 11.94
CA ARG A 51 4.08 22.82 10.75
C ARG A 51 4.29 21.91 9.54
N ASN A 52 3.37 21.98 8.58
CA ASN A 52 3.32 21.14 7.38
C ASN A 52 2.86 19.70 7.69
N ALA A 53 2.92 18.80 6.70
CA ALA A 53 2.49 17.41 6.87
C ALA A 53 3.50 16.63 7.73
N GLY A 54 2.99 15.75 8.58
CA GLY A 54 3.77 14.84 9.41
C GLY A 54 2.90 13.68 9.87
N THR A 55 3.52 12.61 10.35
CA THR A 55 2.82 11.45 10.91
C THR A 55 3.36 11.14 12.29
N VAL A 56 2.46 10.94 13.25
CA VAL A 56 2.79 10.44 14.59
C VAL A 56 2.44 8.96 14.62
N GLU A 57 3.45 8.11 14.84
CA GLU A 57 3.29 6.66 14.87
C GLU A 57 3.13 6.17 16.32
N PHE A 58 2.24 5.20 16.48
CA PHE A 58 1.96 4.56 17.76
C PHE A 58 2.02 3.05 17.59
N LEU A 59 2.42 2.35 18.65
CA LEU A 59 2.16 0.93 18.83
C LEU A 59 0.91 0.78 19.69
N MET A 60 0.08 -0.22 19.38
CA MET A 60 -1.05 -0.61 20.21
C MET A 60 -0.73 -1.97 20.84
N ASP A 61 -0.88 -2.09 22.16
CA ASP A 61 -0.72 -3.36 22.86
C ASP A 61 -2.01 -4.19 22.86
N GLU A 62 -1.92 -5.40 23.43
CA GLU A 62 -3.05 -6.33 23.58
C GLU A 62 -4.18 -5.82 24.50
N ASN A 63 -3.95 -4.75 25.26
CA ASN A 63 -4.93 -4.11 26.14
C ASN A 63 -5.53 -2.85 25.51
N ASP A 64 -5.38 -2.67 24.19
CA ASP A 64 -5.84 -1.51 23.42
C ASP A 64 -5.17 -0.18 23.85
N GLU A 65 -3.99 -0.21 24.47
CA GLU A 65 -3.28 1.00 24.88
C GLU A 65 -2.25 1.46 23.84
N PHE A 66 -2.20 2.78 23.62
CA PHE A 66 -1.37 3.39 22.59
C PHE A 66 -0.07 3.97 23.17
N TYR A 67 1.06 3.57 22.60
CA TYR A 67 2.39 4.05 22.96
C TYR A 67 3.02 4.78 21.79
N PHE A 68 3.44 6.03 22.02
CA PHE A 68 4.18 6.79 21.01
C PHE A 68 5.46 6.05 20.61
N MET A 69 5.72 5.98 19.31
CA MET A 69 6.93 5.36 18.76
C MET A 69 7.83 6.40 18.10
N GLU A 70 7.29 7.11 17.10
CA GLU A 70 8.05 8.12 16.36
C GLU A 70 7.15 9.21 15.78
N MET A 71 7.76 10.32 15.38
CA MET A 71 7.10 11.35 14.57
C MET A 71 7.88 11.55 13.28
N ASN A 72 7.31 11.11 12.16
CA ASN A 72 7.85 11.35 10.83
C ASN A 72 7.55 12.80 10.43
N THR A 73 8.60 13.62 10.36
CA THR A 73 8.49 15.05 10.04
C THR A 73 8.49 15.33 8.53
N ARG A 74 7.80 14.46 7.77
CA ARG A 74 7.73 14.47 6.29
C ARG A 74 6.49 13.75 5.80
N LEU A 75 6.21 13.89 4.51
CA LEU A 75 5.24 13.05 3.81
C LEU A 75 5.67 11.56 3.88
N GLN A 76 4.70 10.68 4.00
CA GLN A 76 4.90 9.23 3.99
C GLN A 76 4.43 8.60 2.67
N VAL A 77 4.92 7.39 2.39
CA VAL A 77 4.60 6.66 1.15
C VAL A 77 3.08 6.46 1.07
N GLU A 78 2.52 6.01 2.18
CA GLU A 78 1.13 5.62 2.44
C GLU A 78 0.18 6.80 2.66
N HIS A 79 0.56 8.05 2.33
CA HIS A 79 -0.37 9.18 2.41
C HIS A 79 -1.61 8.96 1.53
N THR A 80 -1.48 8.18 0.44
CA THR A 80 -2.53 7.96 -0.56
C THR A 80 -3.80 7.35 0.03
N VAL A 81 -3.71 6.49 1.05
CA VAL A 81 -4.90 5.89 1.68
C VAL A 81 -5.68 6.92 2.50
N SER A 82 -4.98 7.86 3.15
CA SER A 82 -5.63 8.98 3.85
C SER A 82 -6.31 9.94 2.86
N GLU A 83 -5.65 10.26 1.74
CA GLU A 83 -6.26 11.07 0.67
C GLU A 83 -7.51 10.38 0.10
N ALA A 84 -7.44 9.07 -0.11
CA ALA A 84 -8.54 8.31 -0.71
C ALA A 84 -9.81 8.29 0.17
N ILE A 85 -9.68 8.26 1.49
CA ILE A 85 -10.85 8.26 2.38
C ILE A 85 -11.37 9.66 2.73
N THR A 86 -10.54 10.70 2.64
CA THR A 86 -10.89 12.08 3.03
C THR A 86 -11.17 13.00 1.86
N GLY A 87 -10.64 12.71 0.67
CA GLY A 87 -10.67 13.60 -0.49
C GLY A 87 -9.70 14.78 -0.40
N ILE A 88 -8.87 14.86 0.64
CA ILE A 88 -7.90 15.95 0.82
C ILE A 88 -6.60 15.59 0.10
N ASP A 89 -6.15 16.47 -0.79
CA ASP A 89 -4.83 16.38 -1.43
C ASP A 89 -3.76 16.91 -0.46
N ILE A 90 -3.02 15.99 0.17
CA ILE A 90 -2.05 16.32 1.21
C ILE A 90 -0.87 17.07 0.61
N VAL A 91 -0.41 16.67 -0.59
CA VAL A 91 0.73 17.31 -1.26
C VAL A 91 0.41 18.76 -1.60
N GLN A 92 -0.79 19.03 -2.12
CA GLN A 92 -1.27 20.38 -2.38
C GLN A 92 -1.31 21.21 -1.09
N GLU A 93 -1.81 20.65 0.01
CA GLU A 93 -1.84 21.32 1.31
C GLU A 93 -0.43 21.59 1.84
N GLN A 94 0.56 20.70 1.60
CA GLN A 94 1.95 20.99 1.96
C GLN A 94 2.46 22.27 1.27
N PHE A 95 2.19 22.44 -0.02
CA PHE A 95 2.57 23.66 -0.76
C PHE A 95 1.78 24.89 -0.28
N HIS A 96 0.48 24.73 -0.02
CA HIS A 96 -0.37 25.80 0.50
C HIS A 96 0.14 26.32 1.85
N ILE A 97 0.41 25.41 2.79
CA ILE A 97 0.98 25.73 4.10
C ILE A 97 2.36 26.36 3.93
N ALA A 98 3.23 25.84 3.05
CA ALA A 98 4.56 26.38 2.82
C ALA A 98 4.52 27.83 2.29
N ASN A 99 3.47 28.19 1.53
CA ASN A 99 3.22 29.56 1.06
C ASN A 99 2.75 30.53 2.18
N GLY A 100 2.62 30.07 3.43
CA GLY A 100 2.18 30.91 4.55
C GLY A 100 0.67 30.96 4.73
N GLU A 101 -0.08 30.21 3.92
CA GLU A 101 -1.53 30.17 3.98
C GLU A 101 -2.04 29.36 5.17
N PRO A 102 -3.23 29.69 5.72
CA PRO A 102 -3.88 28.89 6.76
C PRO A 102 -4.39 27.55 6.19
N LEU A 103 -4.65 26.58 7.06
CA LEU A 103 -5.39 25.36 6.67
C LEU A 103 -6.77 25.73 6.13
N ARG A 104 -7.20 25.05 5.06
CA ARG A 104 -8.49 25.29 4.39
C ARG A 104 -9.70 24.68 5.11
N PHE A 105 -9.45 23.88 6.14
CA PHE A 105 -10.45 23.10 6.85
C PHE A 105 -10.14 23.05 8.35
N ALA A 106 -11.20 22.96 9.15
CA ALA A 106 -11.15 22.59 10.55
C ALA A 106 -11.34 21.06 10.71
N GLN A 107 -11.08 20.53 11.91
CA GLN A 107 -11.26 19.10 12.19
C GLN A 107 -12.71 18.64 11.93
N SER A 108 -13.70 19.50 12.16
CA SER A 108 -15.12 19.23 11.92
C SER A 108 -15.49 19.09 10.45
N ASP A 109 -14.67 19.61 9.54
CA ASP A 109 -14.94 19.59 8.10
C ASP A 109 -14.36 18.33 7.43
N ILE A 110 -13.54 17.56 8.17
CA ILE A 110 -12.86 16.37 7.66
C ILE A 110 -13.74 15.16 7.91
N GLU A 111 -14.36 14.66 6.84
CA GLU A 111 -15.13 13.42 6.85
C GLU A 111 -14.31 12.27 6.26
N ARG A 112 -14.52 11.05 6.77
CA ARG A 112 -14.05 9.82 6.11
C ARG A 112 -15.21 9.14 5.40
N ARG A 113 -14.93 8.56 4.23
CA ARG A 113 -15.86 7.66 3.55
C ARG A 113 -15.17 6.39 3.09
N GLY A 114 -15.71 5.25 3.51
CA GLY A 114 -15.22 3.93 3.13
C GLY A 114 -13.86 3.58 3.73
N TYR A 115 -13.16 2.69 3.04
CA TYR A 115 -11.83 2.20 3.35
C TYR A 115 -10.94 2.30 2.12
N ALA A 116 -9.64 2.51 2.36
CA ALA A 116 -8.59 2.46 1.37
C ALA A 116 -7.48 1.51 1.81
N MET A 117 -6.83 0.87 0.84
CA MET A 117 -5.70 -0.03 1.03
C MET A 117 -4.65 0.26 -0.04
N GLU A 118 -3.40 0.48 0.35
CA GLU A 118 -2.26 0.63 -0.54
C GLU A 118 -1.44 -0.66 -0.53
N PHE A 119 -0.99 -1.06 -1.72
CA PHE A 119 0.00 -2.11 -1.91
C PHE A 119 1.27 -1.51 -2.50
N ARG A 120 2.42 -1.83 -1.89
CA ARG A 120 3.73 -1.50 -2.47
C ARG A 120 4.10 -2.52 -3.53
N ILE A 121 3.92 -2.19 -4.79
CA ILE A 121 4.26 -3.09 -5.89
C ILE A 121 5.77 -3.04 -6.10
N ASN A 122 6.50 -3.96 -5.45
CA ASN A 122 7.95 -4.07 -5.53
C ASN A 122 8.37 -5.07 -6.61
N ALA A 123 9.46 -4.79 -7.32
CA ALA A 123 10.17 -5.71 -8.19
C ALA A 123 11.05 -6.64 -7.34
N GLU A 124 10.41 -7.60 -6.68
CA GLU A 124 11.02 -8.58 -5.79
C GLU A 124 10.46 -9.97 -6.08
N ASP A 125 11.19 -11.00 -5.66
CA ASP A 125 10.78 -12.41 -5.74
C ASP A 125 10.45 -12.97 -4.35
N PRO A 126 9.18 -12.92 -3.90
CA PRO A 126 8.80 -13.41 -2.58
C PRO A 126 9.20 -14.87 -2.32
N LYS A 127 9.23 -15.72 -3.37
CA LYS A 127 9.65 -17.13 -3.24
C LYS A 127 11.15 -17.30 -2.97
N ASN A 128 11.94 -16.28 -3.25
CA ASN A 128 13.39 -16.28 -3.09
C ASN A 128 13.80 -15.25 -2.04
N ASP A 129 13.18 -15.33 -0.85
CA ASP A 129 13.33 -14.41 0.29
C ASP A 129 13.22 -12.92 -0.08
N PHE A 130 12.33 -12.59 -1.03
CA PHE A 130 12.12 -11.22 -1.53
C PHE A 130 13.38 -10.60 -2.16
N LEU A 131 14.24 -11.44 -2.77
CA LEU A 131 15.39 -10.93 -3.51
C LEU A 131 14.93 -9.94 -4.60
N PRO A 132 15.62 -8.79 -4.76
CA PRO A 132 15.28 -7.83 -5.78
C PRO A 132 15.33 -8.45 -7.18
N SER A 133 14.29 -8.18 -7.95
CA SER A 133 14.11 -8.59 -9.34
C SER A 133 14.27 -7.40 -10.27
N PHE A 134 15.41 -6.71 -10.20
CA PHE A 134 15.75 -5.62 -11.12
C PHE A 134 15.80 -6.11 -12.58
N GLY A 135 15.50 -5.22 -13.51
CA GLY A 135 15.50 -5.54 -14.92
C GLY A 135 14.59 -4.63 -15.74
N ARG A 136 14.32 -5.04 -16.98
CA ARG A 136 13.50 -4.26 -17.90
C ARG A 136 12.03 -4.67 -17.82
N ILE A 137 11.16 -3.69 -17.61
CA ILE A 137 9.72 -3.80 -17.79
C ILE A 137 9.45 -3.93 -19.29
N THR A 138 9.16 -5.15 -19.74
CA THR A 138 8.89 -5.45 -21.16
C THR A 138 7.50 -5.00 -21.59
N ARG A 139 6.51 -5.12 -20.70
CA ARG A 139 5.13 -4.66 -20.89
C ARG A 139 4.56 -4.25 -19.54
N TYR A 140 3.80 -3.16 -19.52
CA TYR A 140 3.06 -2.69 -18.36
C TYR A 140 1.63 -2.31 -18.78
N PHE A 141 0.65 -2.89 -18.09
CA PHE A 141 -0.76 -2.51 -18.15
C PHE A 141 -1.16 -2.02 -16.76
N ALA A 142 -1.45 -0.72 -16.67
CA ALA A 142 -1.93 -0.12 -15.43
C ALA A 142 -3.31 -0.70 -15.08
N PRO A 143 -3.59 -0.98 -13.79
CA PRO A 143 -4.92 -1.37 -13.38
C PRO A 143 -5.88 -0.19 -13.49
N GLY A 144 -7.17 -0.46 -13.64
CA GLY A 144 -8.17 0.59 -13.79
C GLY A 144 -9.53 0.31 -13.18
N GLY A 145 -10.50 1.12 -13.59
CA GLY A 145 -11.88 1.03 -13.14
C GLY A 145 -12.14 1.72 -11.79
N PRO A 146 -13.38 1.62 -11.26
CA PRO A 146 -13.79 2.34 -10.06
C PRO A 146 -12.95 1.99 -8.83
N GLY A 147 -12.59 3.01 -8.04
CA GLY A 147 -11.88 2.86 -6.78
C GLY A 147 -10.44 2.36 -6.90
N VAL A 148 -9.79 2.58 -8.04
CA VAL A 148 -8.38 2.24 -8.26
C VAL A 148 -7.59 3.49 -8.61
N ARG A 149 -6.52 3.73 -7.86
CA ARG A 149 -5.51 4.76 -8.07
C ARG A 149 -4.14 4.09 -8.20
N ILE A 150 -3.30 4.64 -9.07
CA ILE A 150 -1.94 4.15 -9.29
C ILE A 150 -0.97 5.33 -9.25
N ASP A 151 0.07 5.20 -8.43
CA ASP A 151 1.19 6.14 -8.37
C ASP A 151 2.44 5.36 -8.80
N ALA A 152 2.83 5.48 -10.07
CA ALA A 152 3.86 4.62 -10.69
C ALA A 152 5.18 5.35 -10.97
N ALA A 153 6.30 4.67 -10.69
CA ALA A 153 7.63 5.04 -11.18
C ALA A 153 7.91 4.38 -12.55
N ILE A 154 7.31 3.22 -12.81
CA ILE A 154 7.55 2.41 -14.01
C ILE A 154 6.66 2.79 -15.20
N TYR A 155 7.10 2.40 -16.40
CA TYR A 155 6.33 2.43 -17.64
C TYR A 155 6.82 1.32 -18.58
N THR A 156 6.08 1.04 -19.66
CA THR A 156 6.51 0.04 -20.66
C THR A 156 7.86 0.43 -21.27
N GLY A 157 8.85 -0.44 -21.13
CA GLY A 157 10.23 -0.21 -21.58
C GLY A 157 11.18 0.30 -20.50
N TYR A 158 10.68 0.71 -19.33
CA TYR A 158 11.51 1.18 -18.21
C TYR A 158 12.49 0.10 -17.76
N THR A 159 13.72 0.49 -17.43
CA THR A 159 14.73 -0.39 -16.82
C THR A 159 14.91 0.02 -15.38
N ILE A 160 14.57 -0.88 -14.45
CA ILE A 160 14.69 -0.62 -13.01
C ILE A 160 16.18 -0.63 -12.65
N PRO A 161 16.75 0.49 -12.21
CA PRO A 161 18.15 0.55 -11.79
C PRO A 161 18.37 -0.27 -10.51
N PRO A 162 19.50 -0.97 -10.36
CA PRO A 162 19.78 -1.81 -9.19
C PRO A 162 20.32 -1.03 -7.97
N TYR A 163 20.33 0.31 -8.04
CA TYR A 163 20.97 1.17 -7.04
C TYR A 163 19.98 1.77 -6.03
N TYR A 164 18.69 1.64 -6.28
CA TYR A 164 17.62 2.23 -5.47
C TYR A 164 16.68 1.15 -4.94
N ASP A 165 15.58 1.56 -4.32
CA ASP A 165 14.56 0.61 -3.89
C ASP A 165 13.95 -0.17 -5.07
N SER A 166 13.24 -1.24 -4.73
CA SER A 166 12.55 -2.10 -5.68
C SER A 166 11.15 -1.58 -6.05
N MET A 167 10.69 -0.45 -5.54
CA MET A 167 9.30 -0.01 -5.66
C MET A 167 8.99 0.42 -7.08
N CYS A 168 8.07 -0.30 -7.72
CA CYS A 168 7.63 0.00 -9.08
C CYS A 168 6.48 1.00 -9.10
N ALA A 169 5.52 0.79 -8.21
CA ALA A 169 4.31 1.60 -8.09
C ALA A 169 3.65 1.38 -6.73
N LYS A 170 2.78 2.30 -6.36
CA LYS A 170 1.82 2.15 -5.26
C LYS A 170 0.45 1.94 -5.87
N LEU A 171 -0.17 0.81 -5.55
CA LEU A 171 -1.55 0.52 -5.97
C LEU A 171 -2.48 0.84 -4.80
N THR A 172 -3.25 1.91 -4.92
CA THR A 172 -4.20 2.32 -3.89
C THR A 172 -5.61 1.97 -4.34
N VAL A 173 -6.31 1.18 -3.53
CA VAL A 173 -7.67 0.71 -3.78
C VAL A 173 -8.58 1.28 -2.72
N TRP A 174 -9.76 1.74 -3.10
CA TRP A 174 -10.76 2.29 -2.21
C TRP A 174 -12.10 1.60 -2.40
N ALA A 175 -12.89 1.37 -1.35
CA ALA A 175 -14.28 0.91 -1.43
C ALA A 175 -15.11 1.36 -0.21
N LEU A 176 -16.45 1.24 -0.29
CA LEU A 176 -17.34 1.68 0.78
C LEU A 176 -17.33 0.79 2.02
N GLY A 177 -17.10 -0.51 1.85
CA GLY A 177 -17.02 -1.48 2.94
C GLY A 177 -15.76 -2.33 2.83
N TRP A 178 -15.44 -3.01 3.93
CA TRP A 178 -14.24 -3.81 4.07
C TRP A 178 -14.22 -4.99 3.10
N GLU A 179 -15.32 -5.72 2.98
CA GLU A 179 -15.41 -6.85 2.06
C GLU A 179 -15.27 -6.40 0.59
N GLU A 180 -15.92 -5.29 0.21
CA GLU A 180 -15.78 -4.73 -1.12
C GLU A 180 -14.36 -4.24 -1.40
N LEU A 181 -13.66 -3.73 -0.39
CA LEU A 181 -12.26 -3.33 -0.51
C LEU A 181 -11.38 -4.55 -0.81
N LEU A 182 -11.55 -5.66 -0.08
CA LEU A 182 -10.80 -6.90 -0.31
C LEU A 182 -11.04 -7.46 -1.71
N ASN A 183 -12.31 -7.51 -2.14
CA ASN A 183 -12.68 -8.01 -3.46
C ASN A 183 -12.14 -7.11 -4.58
N ARG A 184 -12.19 -5.78 -4.39
CA ARG A 184 -11.65 -4.82 -5.36
C ARG A 184 -10.13 -4.83 -5.39
N ALA A 185 -9.47 -5.03 -4.26
CA ALA A 185 -8.03 -5.17 -4.17
C ALA A 185 -7.54 -6.40 -4.93
N ALA A 186 -8.18 -7.56 -4.72
CA ALA A 186 -7.89 -8.77 -5.48
C ALA A 186 -8.09 -8.55 -6.99
N ARG A 187 -9.16 -7.87 -7.39
CA ARG A 187 -9.37 -7.48 -8.80
C ARG A 187 -8.23 -6.61 -9.31
N ALA A 188 -7.90 -5.51 -8.64
CA ALA A 188 -6.91 -4.55 -9.10
C ALA A 188 -5.50 -5.15 -9.20
N LEU A 189 -5.13 -6.02 -8.26
CA LEU A 189 -3.88 -6.79 -8.31
C LEU A 189 -3.82 -7.74 -9.53
N ASN A 190 -4.93 -8.40 -9.88
CA ASN A 190 -5.01 -9.24 -11.08
C ASN A 190 -5.08 -8.43 -12.39
N ASP A 191 -5.63 -7.22 -12.35
CA ASP A 191 -5.77 -6.31 -13.50
C ASP A 191 -4.42 -5.66 -13.89
N MET A 192 -3.51 -5.52 -12.92
CA MET A 192 -2.19 -4.94 -13.13
C MET A 192 -1.25 -5.95 -13.82
N GLY A 193 -0.95 -5.71 -15.10
CA GLY A 193 0.00 -6.52 -15.85
C GLY A 193 1.41 -5.95 -15.79
N VAL A 194 2.35 -6.64 -15.12
CA VAL A 194 3.78 -6.28 -15.10
C VAL A 194 4.60 -7.44 -15.64
N TYR A 195 5.30 -7.22 -16.76
CA TYR A 195 6.06 -8.27 -17.45
C TYR A 195 7.54 -7.93 -17.55
N GLY A 196 8.40 -8.95 -17.39
CA GLY A 196 9.85 -8.84 -17.54
C GLY A 196 10.61 -8.95 -16.22
N VAL A 197 9.93 -8.68 -15.11
CA VAL A 197 10.42 -8.82 -13.74
C VAL A 197 9.41 -9.60 -12.89
N LYS A 198 9.86 -10.17 -11.77
CA LYS A 198 8.96 -10.68 -10.73
C LYS A 198 8.49 -9.53 -9.85
N THR A 199 7.31 -9.67 -9.25
CA THR A 199 6.73 -8.65 -8.37
C THR A 199 6.12 -9.28 -7.12
N THR A 200 5.81 -8.43 -6.13
CA THR A 200 5.08 -8.80 -4.91
C THR A 200 3.59 -9.08 -5.12
N ILE A 201 3.02 -8.84 -6.32
CA ILE A 201 1.59 -9.02 -6.60
C ILE A 201 1.06 -10.41 -6.20
N PRO A 202 1.69 -11.55 -6.58
CA PRO A 202 1.18 -12.86 -6.23
C PRO A 202 1.17 -13.11 -4.72
N TYR A 203 2.13 -12.53 -3.99
CA TYR A 203 2.19 -12.62 -2.53
C TYR A 203 1.01 -11.88 -1.88
N TYR A 204 0.71 -10.67 -2.35
CA TYR A 204 -0.46 -9.92 -1.86
C TYR A 204 -1.78 -10.64 -2.13
N LEU A 205 -1.91 -11.34 -3.26
CA LEU A 205 -3.08 -12.15 -3.53
C LEU A 205 -3.27 -13.30 -2.52
N GLU A 206 -2.19 -13.85 -1.96
CA GLU A 206 -2.29 -14.82 -0.86
C GLU A 206 -2.66 -14.15 0.46
N VAL A 207 -2.11 -12.96 0.77
CA VAL A 207 -2.49 -12.20 1.98
C VAL A 207 -3.99 -11.93 2.00
N LEU A 208 -4.58 -11.52 0.88
CA LEU A 208 -6.02 -11.26 0.75
C LEU A 208 -6.92 -12.50 0.95
N ARG A 209 -6.35 -13.71 0.91
CA ARG A 209 -7.05 -14.98 1.12
C ARG A 209 -6.98 -15.47 2.57
N VAL A 210 -6.04 -14.97 3.37
CA VAL A 210 -5.91 -15.37 4.77
C VAL A 210 -7.14 -14.90 5.56
N GLU A 211 -7.80 -15.84 6.23
CA GLU A 211 -9.05 -15.57 6.93
C GLU A 211 -8.90 -14.50 8.02
N ASP A 212 -7.80 -14.50 8.76
CA ASP A 212 -7.52 -13.49 9.78
C ASP A 212 -7.37 -12.08 9.18
N PHE A 213 -6.67 -11.96 8.05
CA PHE A 213 -6.62 -10.71 7.29
C PHE A 213 -8.02 -10.27 6.84
N ARG A 214 -8.81 -11.19 6.27
CA ARG A 214 -10.18 -10.90 5.82
C ARG A 214 -11.11 -10.48 6.96
N ARG A 215 -10.87 -10.97 8.18
CA ARG A 215 -11.61 -10.58 9.38
C ARG A 215 -11.13 -9.27 10.01
N GLY A 216 -10.10 -8.62 9.44
CA GLY A 216 -9.50 -7.43 10.01
C GLY A 216 -8.80 -7.72 11.33
N ARG A 217 -8.15 -8.88 11.47
CA ARG A 217 -7.42 -9.29 12.67
C ARG A 217 -5.99 -9.59 12.30
N PHE A 218 -5.09 -8.66 12.58
CA PHE A 218 -3.68 -8.82 12.25
C PHE A 218 -2.81 -7.88 13.07
N ASP A 219 -1.59 -8.32 13.34
CA ASP A 219 -0.57 -7.54 14.02
C ASP A 219 0.74 -7.56 13.22
N THR A 220 1.79 -6.98 13.81
CA THR A 220 3.12 -6.92 13.18
C THR A 220 3.79 -8.27 12.94
N GLY A 221 3.34 -9.32 13.61
CA GLY A 221 3.78 -10.70 13.45
C GLY A 221 3.05 -11.48 12.36
N PHE A 222 2.02 -10.91 11.73
CA PHE A 222 1.18 -11.59 10.73
C PHE A 222 2.01 -12.30 9.65
N VAL A 223 2.98 -11.62 9.03
CA VAL A 223 3.79 -12.22 7.95
C VAL A 223 4.62 -13.41 8.45
N GLU A 224 5.13 -13.35 9.68
CA GLU A 224 5.95 -14.42 10.27
C GLU A 224 5.09 -15.62 10.68
N GLN A 225 3.84 -15.38 11.08
CA GLN A 225 2.85 -16.41 11.43
C GLN A 225 2.31 -17.14 10.20
N HIS A 226 2.47 -16.58 9.00
CA HIS A 226 1.93 -17.13 7.74
C HIS A 226 3.03 -17.47 6.70
N PRO A 227 3.95 -18.42 6.98
CA PRO A 227 5.00 -18.82 6.04
C PRO A 227 4.46 -19.46 4.74
N GLU A 228 3.19 -19.88 4.71
CA GLU A 228 2.50 -20.38 3.53
C GLU A 228 2.28 -19.32 2.44
N LEU A 229 2.37 -18.03 2.77
CA LEU A 229 2.14 -16.93 1.82
C LEU A 229 3.09 -16.92 0.61
N VAL A 230 4.24 -17.60 0.69
CA VAL A 230 5.16 -17.76 -0.44
C VAL A 230 4.92 -19.04 -1.25
N GLN A 231 3.99 -19.90 -0.81
CA GLN A 231 3.69 -21.19 -1.45
C GLN A 231 2.63 -21.10 -2.55
N TYR A 232 2.46 -19.93 -3.17
CA TYR A 232 1.53 -19.74 -4.28
C TYR A 232 1.96 -20.46 -5.55
N ARG A 233 0.97 -20.84 -6.38
CA ARG A 233 1.26 -21.40 -7.71
C ARG A 233 1.70 -20.30 -8.66
N THR A 234 2.86 -20.48 -9.28
CA THR A 234 3.33 -19.64 -10.38
C THR A 234 2.93 -20.29 -11.69
N SER A 235 2.02 -19.66 -12.43
CA SER A 235 1.72 -20.07 -13.81
C SER A 235 2.97 -19.97 -14.67
N ARG A 236 3.16 -20.91 -15.61
CA ARG A 236 4.25 -20.80 -16.59
C ARG A 236 4.09 -19.50 -17.36
N PRO A 237 5.14 -18.68 -17.48
CA PRO A 237 5.06 -17.44 -18.24
C PRO A 237 4.55 -17.68 -19.65
N THR A 238 3.61 -16.86 -20.14
CA THR A 238 3.06 -16.98 -21.51
C THR A 238 4.17 -16.96 -22.57
N ARG A 239 5.29 -16.26 -22.31
CA ARG A 239 6.47 -16.26 -23.19
C ARG A 239 7.11 -17.65 -23.35
N GLU A 240 7.14 -18.45 -22.29
CA GLU A 240 7.71 -19.80 -22.34
C GLU A 240 6.76 -20.74 -23.07
N LEU A 241 5.46 -20.62 -22.83
CA LEU A 241 4.45 -21.36 -23.58
C LEU A 241 4.52 -21.03 -25.09
N ALA A 242 4.63 -19.75 -25.43
CA ALA A 242 4.81 -19.32 -26.81
C ALA A 242 6.10 -19.86 -27.44
N ALA A 243 7.21 -19.89 -26.70
CA ALA A 243 8.46 -20.46 -27.17
C ALA A 243 8.36 -21.99 -27.41
N VAL A 244 7.69 -22.72 -26.51
CA VAL A 244 7.45 -24.16 -26.67
C VAL A 244 6.57 -24.45 -27.89
N ILE A 245 5.50 -23.67 -28.09
CA ILE A 245 4.63 -23.80 -29.27
C ILE A 245 5.41 -23.49 -30.56
N ALA A 246 6.20 -22.42 -30.56
CA ALA A 246 7.02 -22.05 -31.72
C ALA A 246 8.05 -23.14 -32.07
N ALA A 247 8.71 -23.73 -31.07
CA ALA A 247 9.64 -24.84 -31.27
C ALA A 247 8.95 -26.09 -31.83
N ALA A 248 7.76 -26.42 -31.33
CA ALA A 248 6.97 -27.54 -31.84
C ALA A 248 6.56 -27.34 -33.31
N ILE A 249 6.16 -26.12 -33.68
CA ILE A 249 5.86 -25.76 -35.07
C ILE A 249 7.11 -25.90 -35.94
N ALA A 250 8.24 -25.32 -35.53
CA ALA A 250 9.49 -25.37 -36.29
C ALA A 250 9.91 -26.81 -36.60
N ALA A 251 9.95 -27.68 -35.57
CA ALA A 251 10.29 -29.09 -35.70
C ALA A 251 9.32 -29.85 -36.61
N ASN A 252 8.02 -29.50 -36.60
CA ASN A 252 7.02 -30.12 -37.46
C ASN A 252 7.10 -29.64 -38.92
N THR A 253 7.53 -28.39 -39.15
CA THR A 253 7.61 -27.79 -40.50
C THR A 253 8.97 -27.95 -41.20
N GLY A 254 9.97 -28.53 -40.53
CA GLY A 254 11.28 -28.80 -41.12
C GLY A 254 12.21 -27.59 -41.20
N PHE A 255 12.12 -26.66 -40.24
CA PHE A 255 13.12 -25.63 -39.99
C PHE A 255 14.19 -26.11 -39.01
#